data_AF-A0A2V7FMT0-F1
#
_entry.id   AF-A0A2V7FMT0-F1
#
_cell.length_a   1.000
_cell.length_b   1.000
_cell.length_c   1.000
_cell.angle_alpha   90.00
_cell.angle_beta   90.00
_cell.angle_gamma   90.00
#
_symmetry.space_group_name_H-M   'P 1'
#
loop_
_entity.id
_entity.type
_entity.pdbx_description
1 polymer ?
#
loop_
_entity_poly.entity_id
_entity_poly.type
_entity_poly.pdbx_seq_one_letter_code
_entity_poly.pdbx_strand_id
1 'polypeptide(L)'
;FTFATGIVRNVALGAQFATHSFLIEQGSGSQSSNETQLYARWRVWGGPEGTEGLHLSVTPAYNFLAKSADGELGADWTTGPLTLQGAARVAGKPLGQSAARAAFGGGVVARVNRFVALSADVGSFVSPTVRAAWSAALNVVIPGSPHTFSLEVSNALTSTIQGNSIGQSQRLYGFEFTIPIHLKRFGPWFHGTPRPAAVGDVSAPVATTVRLAAYKFGTDTVTISVGQAVRWVNNDPVEHTISFDGAEPGSPLIAPKGSFIHRFGKAGTYSYHCTPHPFMKGVVIVK
;
A
#
# COMPACT_ATOMS: atom_id res chain seq x y z
N PHE A 1 9.29 -12.15 3.92
CA PHE A 1 8.31 -11.22 4.53
C PHE A 1 8.98 -9.89 4.81
N THR A 2 8.28 -8.79 4.50
CA THR A 2 8.70 -7.44 4.88
C THR A 2 7.61 -6.85 5.76
N PHE A 3 7.99 -6.33 6.91
CA PHE A 3 7.14 -5.51 7.76
C PHE A 3 7.74 -4.11 7.82
N ALA A 4 6.96 -3.07 7.56
CA ALA A 4 7.43 -1.70 7.64
C ALA A 4 6.33 -0.79 8.17
N THR A 5 6.74 0.24 8.92
CA THR A 5 5.83 1.26 9.44
C THR A 5 6.47 2.64 9.34
N GLY A 6 5.68 3.62 8.92
CA GLY A 6 6.07 5.03 8.99
C GLY A 6 5.85 5.56 10.41
N ILE A 7 6.88 6.11 11.04
CA ILE A 7 6.81 6.57 12.44
C ILE A 7 6.65 8.08 12.52
N VAL A 8 7.48 8.80 11.76
CA VAL A 8 7.41 10.26 11.60
C VAL A 8 7.50 10.59 10.12
N ARG A 9 7.23 11.84 9.75
CA ARG A 9 7.31 12.29 8.36
C ARG A 9 8.66 11.90 7.77
N ASN A 10 8.63 11.17 6.65
CA ASN A 10 9.80 10.71 5.89
C ASN A 10 10.69 9.67 6.57
N VAL A 11 10.28 9.06 7.69
CA VAL A 11 11.04 7.98 8.35
C VAL A 11 10.18 6.73 8.49
N ALA A 12 10.71 5.62 8.00
CA ALA A 12 10.14 4.29 8.18
C ALA A 12 11.10 3.39 8.97
N LEU A 13 10.56 2.54 9.82
CA LEU A 13 11.27 1.39 10.37
C LEU A 13 10.72 0.12 9.73
N GLY A 14 11.60 -0.85 9.49
CA GLY A 14 11.16 -2.12 8.96
C GLY A 14 12.04 -3.30 9.36
N ALA A 15 11.47 -4.48 9.12
CA ALA A 15 12.07 -5.77 9.32
C ALA A 15 11.85 -6.60 8.07
N GLN A 16 12.90 -7.23 7.58
CA GLN A 16 12.86 -8.24 6.53
C GLN A 16 13.22 -9.58 7.15
N PHE A 17 12.44 -10.59 6.82
CA PHE A 17 12.66 -11.96 7.24
C PHE A 17 12.53 -12.90 6.05
N ALA A 18 13.56 -13.70 5.80
CA ALA A 18 13.54 -14.75 4.81
C ALA A 18 13.92 -16.08 5.49
N THR A 19 13.17 -17.13 5.14
CA THR A 19 13.54 -18.50 5.52
C THR A 19 14.54 -19.06 4.51
N HIS A 20 15.48 -19.88 4.98
CA HIS A 20 16.44 -20.57 4.11
C HIS A 20 17.29 -19.69 3.18
N SER A 21 18.00 -18.69 3.71
CA SER A 21 19.02 -17.97 2.95
C SER A 21 20.13 -18.92 2.47
N PHE A 22 20.17 -19.15 1.16
CA PHE A 22 21.16 -20.00 0.48
C PHE A 22 22.59 -19.44 0.55
N LEU A 23 22.78 -18.22 1.07
CA LEU A 23 24.09 -17.61 1.30
C LEU A 23 24.96 -18.40 2.30
N ILE A 24 24.37 -19.35 3.04
CA ILE A 24 25.02 -20.14 4.09
C ILE A 24 25.31 -21.60 3.70
N GLU A 25 24.92 -22.07 2.51
CA GLU A 25 25.04 -23.50 2.16
C GLU A 25 26.49 -24.05 2.10
N GLN A 26 27.53 -23.22 2.24
CA GLN A 26 28.91 -23.69 2.37
C GLN A 26 29.66 -23.05 3.54
N GLY A 27 29.47 -23.60 4.74
CA GLY A 27 30.55 -23.66 5.74
C GLY A 27 30.54 -22.67 6.91
N SER A 28 29.43 -21.98 7.22
CA SER A 28 29.46 -20.93 8.25
C SER A 28 29.23 -21.37 9.71
N GLY A 29 28.92 -22.66 9.96
CA GLY A 29 28.59 -23.16 11.30
C GLY A 29 27.35 -22.51 11.93
N SER A 30 26.50 -21.84 11.14
CA SER A 30 25.27 -21.21 11.62
C SER A 30 24.19 -22.27 11.84
N GLN A 31 23.58 -22.27 13.04
CA GLN A 31 22.45 -23.13 13.42
C GLN A 31 21.15 -22.77 12.67
N SER A 32 21.13 -21.64 11.94
CA SER A 32 19.98 -21.19 11.16
C SER A 32 20.42 -20.61 9.82
N SER A 33 19.64 -20.89 8.78
CA SER A 33 19.73 -20.26 7.46
C SER A 33 18.77 -19.08 7.34
N ASN A 34 17.98 -18.77 8.38
CA ASN A 34 17.02 -17.67 8.30
C ASN A 34 17.75 -16.32 8.37
N GLU A 35 17.39 -15.43 7.46
CA GLU A 35 17.98 -14.11 7.36
C GLU A 35 16.99 -13.05 7.85
N THR A 36 17.38 -12.34 8.91
CA THR A 36 16.63 -11.19 9.44
C THR A 36 17.46 -9.94 9.25
N GLN A 37 16.86 -8.90 8.67
CA GLN A 37 17.42 -7.56 8.59
C GLN A 37 16.46 -6.56 9.20
N LEU A 38 16.92 -5.80 10.19
CA LEU A 38 16.20 -4.62 10.67
C LEU A 38 16.78 -3.38 9.99
N TYR A 39 15.93 -2.44 9.61
CA TYR A 39 16.36 -1.21 8.96
C TYR A 39 15.55 0.00 9.41
N ALA A 40 16.15 1.17 9.26
CA ALA A 40 15.47 2.45 9.30
C ALA A 40 15.72 3.15 7.97
N ARG A 41 14.67 3.60 7.29
CA ARG A 41 14.78 4.37 6.04
C ARG A 41 14.37 5.81 6.30
N TRP A 42 15.28 6.74 6.06
CA TRP A 42 15.01 8.17 6.10
C TRP A 42 15.07 8.75 4.69
N ARG A 43 13.95 9.31 4.22
CA ARG A 43 13.89 10.06 2.97
C ARG A 43 14.35 11.50 3.22
N VAL A 44 15.62 11.77 2.90
CA VAL A 44 16.29 13.04 3.17
C VAL A 44 15.86 14.16 2.22
N TRP A 45 15.38 13.79 1.03
CA TRP A 45 14.93 14.73 0.00
C TRP A 45 13.76 14.14 -0.79
N GLY A 46 12.90 15.03 -1.29
CA GLY A 46 11.72 14.68 -2.08
C GLY A 46 10.42 14.73 -1.31
N GLY A 47 9.33 14.39 -2.00
CA GLY A 47 7.98 14.33 -1.45
C GLY A 47 7.66 13.00 -0.77
N PRO A 48 6.38 12.77 -0.43
CA PRO A 48 5.88 11.44 -0.08
C PRO A 48 6.19 10.40 -1.16
N GLU A 49 6.23 9.13 -0.76
CA GLU A 49 6.48 8.02 -1.68
C GLU A 49 5.50 8.02 -2.87
N GLY A 50 6.01 7.78 -4.07
CA GLY A 50 5.20 7.75 -5.30
C GLY A 50 4.85 9.12 -5.88
N THR A 51 5.30 10.23 -5.27
CA THR A 51 5.18 11.56 -5.89
C THR A 51 6.22 11.77 -6.98
N GLU A 52 5.92 12.61 -7.97
CA GLU A 52 6.86 12.94 -9.03
C GLU A 52 8.10 13.68 -8.53
N GLY A 53 9.20 13.57 -9.27
CA GLY A 53 10.47 14.19 -8.97
C GLY A 53 11.51 13.23 -8.39
N LEU A 54 12.62 13.81 -7.93
CA LEU A 54 13.75 13.11 -7.32
C LEU A 54 13.53 12.92 -5.82
N HIS A 55 13.76 11.69 -5.37
CA HIS A 55 13.73 11.30 -3.97
C HIS A 55 15.07 10.70 -3.59
N LEU A 56 15.58 11.09 -2.44
CA LEU A 56 16.82 10.53 -1.89
C LEU A 56 16.55 9.92 -0.53
N SER A 57 17.13 8.76 -0.27
CA SER A 57 16.97 8.06 0.99
C SER A 57 18.28 7.49 1.51
N VAL A 58 18.34 7.37 2.84
CA VAL A 58 19.42 6.73 3.57
C VAL A 58 18.80 5.62 4.41
N THR A 59 19.31 4.40 4.26
CA THR A 59 18.79 3.22 4.94
C THR A 59 19.90 2.48 5.69
N PRO A 60 20.23 2.87 6.93
CA PRO A 60 21.00 2.01 7.81
C PRO A 60 20.23 0.72 8.12
N ALA A 61 20.95 -0.41 8.16
CA ALA A 61 20.38 -1.71 8.46
C ALA A 61 21.34 -2.59 9.26
N TYR A 62 20.79 -3.57 9.95
CA TYR A 62 21.57 -4.60 10.63
C TYR A 62 21.07 -5.98 10.24
N ASN A 63 21.97 -6.78 9.67
CA ASN A 63 21.73 -8.17 9.29
C ASN A 63 22.19 -9.10 10.41
N PHE A 64 21.24 -9.83 10.99
CA PHE A 64 21.48 -10.69 12.16
C PHE A 64 22.23 -11.96 11.80
N LEU A 65 21.99 -12.49 10.61
CA LEU A 65 22.62 -13.70 10.13
C LEU A 65 24.10 -13.45 9.85
N ALA A 66 24.40 -12.34 9.17
CA ALA A 66 25.76 -11.89 8.85
C ALA A 66 26.49 -11.28 10.06
N LYS A 67 25.75 -10.89 11.12
CA LYS A 67 26.22 -9.98 12.17
C LYS A 67 26.87 -8.73 11.56
N SER A 68 26.19 -8.13 10.59
CA SER A 68 26.69 -7.06 9.73
C SER A 68 25.88 -5.79 9.89
N ALA A 69 26.58 -4.67 10.08
CA ALA A 69 26.01 -3.35 9.86
C ALA A 69 26.10 -3.05 8.36
N ASP A 70 24.94 -2.82 7.76
CA ASP A 70 24.77 -2.57 6.33
C ASP A 70 24.16 -1.18 6.14
N GLY A 71 24.23 -0.65 4.92
CA GLY A 71 23.65 0.64 4.58
C GLY A 71 23.34 0.77 3.11
N GLU A 72 22.33 1.56 2.79
CA GLU A 72 21.96 1.91 1.42
C GLU A 72 21.71 3.41 1.29
N LEU A 73 22.25 4.00 0.23
CA LEU A 73 21.83 5.29 -0.31
C LEU A 73 20.96 5.01 -1.54
N GLY A 74 19.69 5.40 -1.47
CA GLY A 74 18.72 5.21 -2.55
C GLY A 74 18.40 6.52 -3.25
N ALA A 75 18.22 6.47 -4.56
CA ALA A 75 17.73 7.57 -5.37
C ALA A 75 16.62 7.06 -6.30
N ASP A 76 15.44 7.66 -6.21
CA ASP A 76 14.32 7.38 -7.10
C ASP A 76 13.96 8.63 -7.88
N TRP A 77 13.78 8.52 -9.20
CA TRP A 77 13.30 9.61 -10.04
C TRP A 77 12.03 9.18 -10.75
N THR A 78 10.92 9.84 -10.41
CA THR A 78 9.60 9.56 -10.99
C THR A 78 9.17 10.67 -11.92
N THR A 79 8.77 10.32 -13.14
CA THR A 79 8.19 11.23 -14.13
C THR A 79 7.04 10.53 -14.88
N GLY A 80 5.82 11.04 -14.72
CA GLY A 80 4.63 10.44 -15.32
C GLY A 80 4.50 8.95 -14.97
N PRO A 81 4.41 8.04 -15.96
CA PRO A 81 4.26 6.61 -15.71
C PRO A 81 5.57 5.91 -15.28
N LEU A 82 6.72 6.57 -15.36
CA LEU A 82 8.03 5.94 -15.18
C LEU A 82 8.66 6.33 -13.84
N THR A 83 9.23 5.35 -13.15
CA THR A 83 10.14 5.55 -12.03
C THR A 83 11.45 4.83 -12.32
N LEU A 84 12.56 5.55 -12.23
CA LEU A 84 13.91 4.99 -12.24
C LEU A 84 14.45 4.93 -10.81
N GLN A 85 15.19 3.88 -10.50
CA GLN A 85 15.72 3.63 -9.16
C GLN A 85 17.22 3.36 -9.26
N GLY A 86 17.97 3.88 -8.29
CA GLY A 86 19.39 3.64 -8.12
C GLY A 86 19.73 3.44 -6.65
N ALA A 87 20.64 2.53 -6.36
CA ALA A 87 21.09 2.23 -5.01
C ALA A 87 22.61 2.07 -4.96
N ALA A 88 23.24 2.70 -3.97
CA ALA A 88 24.60 2.42 -3.56
C ALA A 88 24.57 1.82 -2.16
N ARG A 89 25.17 0.65 -1.99
CA ARG A 89 25.06 -0.18 -0.80
C ARG A 89 26.42 -0.49 -0.23
N VAL A 90 26.48 -0.64 1.09
CA VAL A 90 27.66 -1.10 1.81
C VAL A 90 27.27 -2.19 2.81
N ALA A 91 28.13 -3.19 2.95
CA ALA A 91 27.99 -4.26 3.94
C ALA A 91 29.29 -4.40 4.75
N GLY A 92 29.17 -4.35 6.07
CA GLY A 92 30.33 -4.47 6.96
C GLY A 92 30.95 -5.88 6.93
N LYS A 93 30.10 -6.91 6.91
CA LYS A 93 30.45 -8.32 6.83
C LYS A 93 29.55 -9.00 5.80
N PRO A 94 29.95 -9.05 4.53
CA PRO A 94 29.16 -9.68 3.48
C PRO A 94 29.13 -11.19 3.69
N LEU A 95 27.95 -11.78 3.67
CA LEU A 95 27.77 -13.24 3.76
C LEU A 95 28.42 -13.92 2.55
N GLY A 96 29.29 -14.89 2.81
CA GLY A 96 29.94 -15.70 1.77
C GLY A 96 30.95 -14.95 0.89
N GLN A 97 31.25 -13.67 1.15
CA GLN A 97 32.16 -12.86 0.33
C GLN A 97 33.03 -11.94 1.22
N SER A 98 34.30 -12.28 1.43
CA SER A 98 35.18 -11.53 2.35
C SER A 98 35.66 -10.17 1.81
N ALA A 99 35.73 -10.02 0.48
CA ALA A 99 36.27 -8.83 -0.18
C ALA A 99 35.21 -7.85 -0.71
N ALA A 100 33.96 -8.29 -0.89
CA ALA A 100 32.95 -7.57 -1.64
C ALA A 100 32.05 -6.73 -0.70
N ARG A 101 32.49 -5.52 -0.35
CA ARG A 101 31.80 -4.68 0.66
C ARG A 101 30.90 -3.58 0.10
N ALA A 102 31.07 -3.23 -1.18
CA ALA A 102 30.24 -2.25 -1.85
C ALA A 102 29.38 -2.94 -2.90
N ALA A 103 28.13 -2.54 -3.02
CA ALA A 103 27.22 -3.00 -4.06
C ALA A 103 26.51 -1.83 -4.72
N PHE A 104 26.14 -2.02 -5.97
CA PHE A 104 25.30 -1.08 -6.70
C PHE A 104 24.09 -1.80 -7.25
N GLY A 105 22.99 -1.09 -7.35
CA GLY A 105 21.80 -1.59 -7.99
C GLY A 105 21.04 -0.48 -8.70
N GLY A 106 20.14 -0.91 -9.56
CA GLY A 106 19.22 -0.02 -10.26
C GLY A 106 17.99 -0.76 -10.70
N GLY A 107 16.93 -0.02 -10.93
CA GLY A 107 15.65 -0.60 -11.31
C GLY A 107 14.76 0.39 -12.05
N VAL A 108 13.66 -0.13 -12.54
CA VAL A 108 12.64 0.62 -13.25
C VAL A 108 11.26 0.11 -12.87
N VAL A 109 10.32 1.04 -12.75
CA VAL A 109 8.89 0.76 -12.68
C VAL A 109 8.19 1.55 -13.77
N ALA A 110 7.46 0.86 -14.64
CA ALA A 110 6.69 1.45 -15.74
C ALA A 110 5.20 1.17 -15.53
N ARG A 111 4.43 2.21 -15.22
CA ARG A 111 2.96 2.15 -15.11
C ARG A 111 2.36 2.10 -16.50
N VAL A 112 1.79 0.95 -16.85
CA VAL A 112 1.10 0.73 -18.13
C VAL A 112 -0.25 1.42 -18.12
N ASN A 113 -0.96 1.33 -16.99
CA ASN A 113 -2.21 2.03 -16.73
C ASN A 113 -2.41 2.19 -15.21
N ARG A 114 -3.59 2.68 -14.79
CA ARG A 114 -3.89 2.90 -13.36
C ARG A 114 -3.91 1.63 -12.49
N PHE A 115 -3.95 0.45 -13.09
CA PHE A 115 -4.03 -0.84 -12.38
C PHE A 115 -2.81 -1.72 -12.59
N VAL A 116 -2.03 -1.51 -13.65
CA VAL A 116 -0.95 -2.41 -14.05
C VAL A 116 0.36 -1.65 -14.19
N ALA A 117 1.41 -2.19 -13.60
CA ALA A 117 2.78 -1.73 -13.79
C ALA A 117 3.73 -2.91 -13.99
N LEU A 118 4.80 -2.69 -14.75
CA LEU A 118 5.91 -3.62 -14.88
C LEU A 118 7.09 -3.08 -14.07
N SER A 119 7.80 -3.95 -13.37
CA SER A 119 9.04 -3.58 -12.67
C SER A 119 10.16 -4.55 -12.98
N ALA A 120 11.39 -4.06 -12.92
CA ALA A 120 12.60 -4.89 -12.99
C ALA A 120 13.73 -4.18 -12.26
N ASP A 121 14.60 -4.95 -11.62
CA ASP A 121 15.79 -4.43 -10.95
C ASP A 121 16.96 -5.40 -11.06
N VAL A 122 18.15 -4.85 -10.84
CA VAL A 122 19.41 -5.60 -10.78
C VAL A 122 20.30 -4.99 -9.71
N GLY A 123 20.99 -5.84 -8.95
CA GLY A 123 21.92 -5.44 -7.90
C GLY A 123 23.10 -6.38 -7.80
N SER A 124 24.29 -5.86 -7.57
CA SER A 124 25.47 -6.70 -7.41
C SER A 124 26.52 -6.04 -6.52
N PHE A 125 27.17 -6.85 -5.69
CA PHE A 125 28.43 -6.45 -5.09
C PHE A 125 29.50 -6.24 -6.17
N VAL A 126 30.36 -5.24 -5.97
CA VAL A 126 31.53 -4.98 -6.80
C VAL A 126 32.56 -6.08 -6.54
N SER A 127 32.43 -7.17 -7.27
CA SER A 127 33.34 -8.31 -7.21
C SER A 127 33.26 -9.10 -8.51
N PRO A 128 34.39 -9.59 -9.05
CA PRO A 128 34.39 -10.43 -10.25
C PRO A 128 33.76 -11.81 -10.01
N THR A 129 33.61 -12.23 -8.76
CA THR A 129 33.10 -13.56 -8.39
C THR A 129 31.62 -13.57 -8.03
N VAL A 130 30.99 -12.39 -7.91
CA VAL A 130 29.60 -12.28 -7.50
C VAL A 130 28.70 -12.25 -8.73
N ARG A 131 27.69 -13.11 -8.74
CA ARG A 131 26.60 -13.06 -9.71
C ARG A 131 25.64 -11.93 -9.32
N ALA A 132 25.20 -11.14 -10.28
CA ALA A 132 24.18 -10.13 -10.05
C ALA A 132 22.83 -10.76 -9.66
N ALA A 133 22.22 -10.21 -8.61
CA ALA A 133 20.81 -10.38 -8.29
C ALA A 133 19.98 -9.59 -9.29
N TRP A 134 18.85 -10.14 -9.73
CA TRP A 134 17.89 -9.46 -10.58
C TRP A 134 16.48 -9.97 -10.31
N SER A 135 15.50 -9.11 -10.55
CA SER A 135 14.08 -9.43 -10.50
C SER A 135 13.33 -8.80 -11.67
N ALA A 136 12.17 -9.37 -12.01
CA ALA A 136 11.17 -8.74 -12.84
C ALA A 136 9.77 -9.12 -12.34
N ALA A 137 8.85 -8.17 -12.33
CA ALA A 137 7.50 -8.39 -11.85
C ALA A 137 6.40 -7.69 -12.67
N LEU A 138 5.25 -8.35 -12.72
CA LEU A 138 3.97 -7.76 -13.10
C LEU A 138 3.23 -7.36 -11.83
N ASN A 139 3.00 -6.06 -11.65
CA ASN A 139 2.35 -5.49 -10.49
C ASN A 139 0.92 -5.08 -10.83
N VAL A 140 -0.04 -5.50 -10.00
CA VAL A 140 -1.46 -5.24 -10.17
C VAL A 140 -2.04 -4.60 -8.92
N VAL A 141 -2.66 -3.43 -9.07
CA VAL A 141 -3.51 -2.82 -8.03
C VAL A 141 -4.91 -3.41 -8.14
N ILE A 142 -5.47 -3.87 -7.02
CA ILE A 142 -6.83 -4.43 -6.99
C ILE A 142 -7.84 -3.27 -7.03
N PRO A 143 -8.69 -3.15 -8.07
CA PRO A 143 -9.65 -2.06 -8.19
C PRO A 143 -10.56 -1.96 -6.96
N GLY A 144 -10.76 -0.73 -6.47
CA GLY A 144 -11.60 -0.48 -5.29
C GLY A 144 -10.95 -0.85 -3.95
N SER A 145 -9.65 -1.20 -3.94
CA SER A 145 -8.91 -1.44 -2.70
C SER A 145 -7.48 -0.88 -2.80
N PRO A 146 -6.81 -0.63 -1.65
CA PRO A 146 -5.42 -0.18 -1.64
C PRO A 146 -4.42 -1.35 -1.76
N HIS A 147 -4.88 -2.59 -1.96
CA HIS A 147 -4.02 -3.77 -2.02
C HIS A 147 -3.33 -3.89 -3.39
N THR A 148 -2.10 -4.39 -3.38
CA THR A 148 -1.35 -4.74 -4.58
C THR A 148 -0.97 -6.21 -4.57
N PHE A 149 -0.94 -6.79 -5.77
CA PHE A 149 -0.50 -8.15 -6.02
C PHE A 149 0.55 -8.14 -7.13
N SER A 150 1.69 -8.76 -6.90
CA SER A 150 2.80 -8.81 -7.84
C SER A 150 3.16 -10.25 -8.15
N LEU A 151 3.26 -10.60 -9.43
CA LEU A 151 3.85 -11.87 -9.89
C LEU A 151 5.30 -11.61 -10.26
N GLU A 152 6.22 -12.33 -9.63
CA GLU A 152 7.66 -12.05 -9.71
C GLU A 152 8.45 -13.26 -10.19
N VAL A 153 9.46 -12.99 -11.01
CA VAL A 153 10.58 -13.89 -11.27
C VAL A 153 11.86 -13.22 -10.79
N SER A 154 12.68 -13.96 -10.06
CA SER A 154 13.93 -13.43 -9.48
C SER A 154 14.98 -14.52 -9.37
N ASN A 155 16.25 -14.14 -9.34
CA ASN A 155 17.32 -15.02 -8.88
C ASN A 155 17.85 -14.64 -7.49
N ALA A 156 17.22 -13.67 -6.82
CA ALA A 156 17.49 -13.32 -5.43
C ALA A 156 16.42 -13.91 -4.51
N LEU A 157 16.84 -14.47 -3.38
CA LEU A 157 15.92 -15.12 -2.44
C LEU A 157 15.40 -14.16 -1.36
N THR A 158 16.23 -13.20 -0.95
CA THR A 158 15.95 -12.36 0.23
C THR A 158 16.05 -10.90 -0.17
N SER A 159 15.15 -10.08 0.37
CA SER A 159 15.07 -8.65 0.06
C SER A 159 16.03 -7.79 0.88
N THR A 160 16.93 -8.41 1.66
CA THR A 160 17.94 -7.69 2.43
C THR A 160 18.94 -7.00 1.52
N ILE A 161 19.63 -5.98 2.02
CA ILE A 161 20.71 -5.29 1.27
C ILE A 161 21.72 -6.30 0.68
N GLN A 162 22.09 -7.32 1.45
CA GLN A 162 23.04 -8.35 0.99
C GLN A 162 22.40 -9.33 0.01
N GLY A 163 21.19 -9.82 0.29
CA GLY A 163 20.46 -10.77 -0.55
C GLY A 163 20.13 -10.21 -1.93
N ASN A 164 19.70 -8.94 -1.99
CA ASN A 164 19.44 -8.22 -3.23
C ASN A 164 20.71 -7.77 -3.96
N SER A 165 21.89 -8.20 -3.51
CA SER A 165 23.19 -7.89 -4.13
C SER A 165 23.97 -9.14 -4.54
N ILE A 166 23.41 -10.34 -4.32
CA ILE A 166 24.01 -11.63 -4.68
C ILE A 166 22.95 -12.52 -5.31
N GLY A 167 23.05 -12.73 -6.62
CA GLY A 167 22.15 -13.59 -7.37
C GLY A 167 22.53 -15.07 -7.31
N GLN A 168 21.53 -15.92 -7.41
CA GLN A 168 21.65 -17.38 -7.49
C GLN A 168 21.66 -17.86 -8.95
N SER A 169 22.04 -19.13 -9.14
CA SER A 169 21.95 -19.79 -10.45
C SER A 169 20.52 -20.21 -10.79
N GLN A 170 19.71 -20.51 -9.77
CA GLN A 170 18.32 -20.91 -9.92
C GLN A 170 17.43 -19.69 -10.16
N ARG A 171 16.36 -19.92 -10.91
CA ARG A 171 15.28 -18.96 -11.11
C ARG A 171 14.16 -19.30 -10.14
N LEU A 172 13.70 -18.30 -9.42
CA LEU A 172 12.63 -18.36 -8.46
C LEU A 172 11.41 -17.67 -9.06
N TYR A 173 10.24 -18.27 -8.87
CA TYR A 173 8.96 -17.70 -9.26
C TYR A 173 8.10 -17.58 -8.01
N GLY A 174 7.45 -16.45 -7.84
CA GLY A 174 6.68 -16.18 -6.64
C GLY A 174 5.68 -15.06 -6.84
N PHE A 175 5.09 -14.65 -5.73
CA PHE A 175 4.22 -13.50 -5.71
C PHE A 175 4.40 -12.72 -4.41
N GLU A 176 4.14 -11.42 -4.49
CA GLU A 176 3.97 -10.55 -3.32
C GLU A 176 2.51 -10.09 -3.25
N PHE A 177 1.94 -10.11 -2.05
CA PHE A 177 0.65 -9.48 -1.77
C PHE A 177 0.82 -8.43 -0.69
N THR A 178 0.65 -7.16 -1.05
CA THR A 178 0.86 -6.03 -0.16
C THR A 178 -0.48 -5.56 0.40
N ILE A 179 -0.60 -5.60 1.73
CA ILE A 179 -1.79 -5.15 2.45
C ILE A 179 -1.43 -3.91 3.26
N PRO A 180 -1.79 -2.69 2.82
CA PRO A 180 -1.59 -1.51 3.64
C PRO A 180 -2.57 -1.52 4.82
N ILE A 181 -2.01 -1.72 6.02
CA ILE A 181 -2.77 -1.67 7.27
C ILE A 181 -2.78 -0.23 7.76
N HIS A 182 -3.88 0.47 7.54
CA HIS A 182 -4.10 1.77 8.17
C HIS A 182 -4.62 1.56 9.59
N LEU A 183 -3.81 1.85 10.61
CA LEU A 183 -4.21 1.70 12.02
C LEU A 183 -5.51 2.43 12.38
N LYS A 184 -5.80 3.55 11.69
CA LYS A 184 -7.10 4.23 11.78
C LYS A 184 -8.26 3.27 11.56
N ARG A 185 -8.17 2.33 10.64
CA ARG A 185 -9.23 1.35 10.35
C ARG A 185 -9.48 0.34 11.49
N PHE A 186 -8.50 0.11 12.36
CA PHE A 186 -8.51 -1.03 13.30
C PHE A 186 -8.65 -0.64 14.78
N GLY A 187 -8.80 0.65 15.11
CA GLY A 187 -8.87 1.08 16.50
C GLY A 187 -9.54 2.44 16.70
N PRO A 188 -10.58 2.54 17.56
CA PRO A 188 -11.21 3.80 17.95
C PRO A 188 -10.21 4.86 18.46
N TRP A 189 -9.08 4.42 19.05
CA TRP A 189 -8.03 5.27 19.59
C TRP A 189 -7.24 6.05 18.53
N PHE A 190 -7.24 5.61 17.26
CA PHE A 190 -6.55 6.29 16.15
C PHE A 190 -7.45 7.22 15.33
N HIS A 191 -8.76 7.15 15.57
CA HIS A 191 -9.70 8.17 15.13
C HIS A 191 -9.68 9.28 16.18
N GLY A 192 -9.32 10.52 15.80
CA GLY A 192 -9.84 11.65 16.56
C GLY A 192 -11.36 11.51 16.51
N THR A 193 -12.04 11.37 17.66
CA THR A 193 -13.47 11.06 17.74
C THR A 193 -14.25 11.98 16.80
N PRO A 194 -14.72 11.49 15.64
CA PRO A 194 -15.57 12.32 14.81
C PRO A 194 -16.85 12.46 15.61
N ARG A 195 -17.12 13.66 16.10
CA ARG A 195 -18.42 13.96 16.71
C ARG A 195 -19.47 13.51 15.69
N PRO A 196 -20.42 12.63 16.05
CA PRO A 196 -21.48 12.24 15.12
C PRO A 196 -22.19 13.49 14.64
N ALA A 197 -21.89 13.91 13.41
CA ALA A 197 -22.48 15.07 12.78
C ALA A 197 -23.46 14.52 11.74
N ALA A 198 -24.71 14.98 11.81
CA ALA A 198 -25.57 14.90 10.65
C ALA A 198 -25.03 15.91 9.64
N VAL A 199 -24.54 15.43 8.49
CA VAL A 199 -24.09 16.29 7.39
C VAL A 199 -25.22 16.37 6.37
N GLY A 200 -25.49 17.58 5.86
CA GLY A 200 -26.53 17.83 4.85
C GLY A 200 -27.72 18.64 5.38
N ASP A 201 -28.81 18.69 4.60
CA ASP A 201 -29.94 19.59 4.86
C ASP A 201 -30.89 19.03 5.93
N VAL A 202 -30.69 19.45 7.18
CA VAL A 202 -31.49 19.05 8.35
C VAL A 202 -32.85 19.74 8.45
N SER A 203 -33.14 20.73 7.58
CA SER A 203 -34.38 21.52 7.64
C SER A 203 -35.57 20.83 6.96
N ALA A 204 -35.31 19.84 6.11
CA ALA A 204 -36.33 19.13 5.34
C ALA A 204 -37.00 18.01 6.15
N PRO A 205 -38.30 17.73 5.91
CA PRO A 205 -38.96 16.58 6.50
C PRO A 205 -38.31 15.28 6.01
N VAL A 206 -37.70 14.53 6.92
CA VAL A 206 -37.10 13.23 6.64
C VAL A 206 -38.22 12.21 6.45
N ALA A 207 -38.41 11.76 5.22
CA ALA A 207 -39.44 10.79 4.88
C ALA A 207 -39.06 9.36 5.27
N THR A 208 -37.76 9.02 5.22
CA THR A 208 -37.28 7.71 5.63
C THR A 208 -35.80 7.71 6.06
N THR A 209 -35.41 6.66 6.77
CA THR A 209 -34.03 6.41 7.18
C THR A 209 -33.52 5.07 6.65
N VAL A 210 -32.43 5.11 5.88
CA VAL A 210 -31.70 3.94 5.39
C VAL A 210 -30.52 3.66 6.33
N ARG A 211 -30.48 2.46 6.91
CA ARG A 211 -29.36 2.03 7.78
C ARG A 211 -28.33 1.28 6.95
N LEU A 212 -27.06 1.65 7.08
CA LEU A 212 -25.95 0.92 6.47
C LEU A 212 -25.44 -0.10 7.49
N ALA A 213 -25.53 -1.37 7.15
CA ALA A 213 -25.08 -2.47 8.00
C ALA A 213 -24.69 -3.67 7.14
N ALA A 214 -23.72 -4.45 7.59
CA ALA A 214 -23.20 -5.63 6.90
C ALA A 214 -22.78 -5.32 5.45
N TYR A 215 -22.18 -4.15 5.23
CA TYR A 215 -21.77 -3.66 3.91
C TYR A 215 -22.93 -3.62 2.91
N LYS A 216 -24.11 -3.19 3.34
CA LYS A 216 -25.31 -3.01 2.51
C LYS A 216 -26.09 -1.75 2.90
N PHE A 217 -26.79 -1.16 1.94
CA PHE A 217 -27.87 -0.24 2.26
C PHE A 217 -29.07 -1.09 2.70
N GLY A 218 -29.54 -0.94 3.93
CA GLY A 218 -30.60 -1.78 4.49
C GLY A 218 -31.96 -1.63 3.80
N THR A 219 -32.08 -0.69 2.86
CA THR A 219 -33.24 -0.52 1.98
C THR A 219 -32.73 -0.18 0.60
N ASP A 220 -32.88 -1.13 -0.34
CA ASP A 220 -32.32 -1.01 -1.70
C ASP A 220 -33.08 0.01 -2.56
N THR A 221 -34.37 0.24 -2.28
CA THR A 221 -35.18 1.23 -3.00
C THR A 221 -36.06 2.00 -2.03
N VAL A 222 -35.94 3.32 -2.07
CA VAL A 222 -36.73 4.26 -1.28
C VAL A 222 -37.60 5.07 -2.22
N THR A 223 -38.88 5.26 -1.89
CA THR A 223 -39.76 6.19 -2.60
C THR A 223 -40.17 7.32 -1.67
N ILE A 224 -40.01 8.57 -2.12
CA ILE A 224 -40.37 9.79 -1.39
C ILE A 224 -41.06 10.79 -2.31
N SER A 225 -41.68 11.82 -1.73
CA SER A 225 -42.24 12.95 -2.47
C SER A 225 -41.20 14.05 -2.71
N VAL A 226 -41.37 14.83 -3.79
CA VAL A 226 -40.56 16.04 -4.06
C VAL A 226 -40.51 16.94 -2.82
N GLY A 227 -39.30 17.38 -2.47
CA GLY A 227 -39.03 18.27 -1.35
C GLY A 227 -38.76 17.57 -0.02
N GLN A 228 -38.94 16.25 0.06
CA GLN A 228 -38.58 15.45 1.24
C GLN A 228 -37.10 15.05 1.24
N ALA A 229 -36.63 14.58 2.39
CA ALA A 229 -35.26 14.10 2.58
C ALA A 229 -35.20 12.61 2.92
N VAL A 230 -34.06 12.00 2.59
CA VAL A 230 -33.66 10.68 3.06
C VAL A 230 -32.49 10.84 4.03
N ARG A 231 -32.52 10.09 5.13
CA ARG A 231 -31.41 10.00 6.08
C ARG A 231 -30.70 8.67 5.92
N TRP A 232 -29.38 8.69 5.77
CA TRP A 232 -28.54 7.50 5.86
C TRP A 232 -27.82 7.48 7.19
N VAL A 233 -27.83 6.34 7.89
CA VAL A 233 -27.16 6.15 9.19
C VAL A 233 -26.16 5.02 9.05
N ASN A 234 -24.89 5.29 9.36
CA ASN A 234 -23.84 4.29 9.30
C ASN A 234 -23.79 3.47 10.60
N ASN A 235 -24.24 2.22 10.54
CA ASN A 235 -24.15 1.27 11.65
C ASN A 235 -23.01 0.24 11.46
N ASP A 236 -22.25 0.34 10.37
CA ASP A 236 -21.09 -0.50 10.13
C ASP A 236 -19.85 0.03 10.88
N PRO A 237 -18.86 -0.84 11.18
CA PRO A 237 -17.60 -0.43 11.81
C PRO A 237 -16.65 0.27 10.82
N VAL A 238 -17.02 0.37 9.54
CA VAL A 238 -16.22 1.02 8.48
C VAL A 238 -16.92 2.28 7.98
N GLU A 239 -16.18 3.13 7.27
CA GLU A 239 -16.72 4.35 6.69
C GLU A 239 -17.47 4.07 5.37
N HIS A 240 -18.51 4.85 5.08
CA HIS A 240 -19.29 4.73 3.84
C HIS A 240 -19.57 6.09 3.21
N THR A 241 -19.89 6.10 1.92
CA THR A 241 -20.43 7.28 1.22
C THR A 241 -21.79 6.95 0.59
N ILE A 242 -22.55 8.00 0.28
CA ILE A 242 -23.67 8.01 -0.66
C ILE A 242 -23.19 8.76 -1.91
N SER A 243 -22.87 8.02 -2.97
CA SER A 243 -22.34 8.58 -4.21
C SER A 243 -23.34 8.35 -5.31
N PHE A 244 -24.03 9.40 -5.76
CA PHE A 244 -24.99 9.30 -6.85
C PHE A 244 -24.27 9.10 -8.19
N ASP A 245 -24.89 8.30 -9.07
CA ASP A 245 -24.34 8.01 -10.40
C ASP A 245 -24.55 9.17 -11.39
N GLY A 246 -25.46 10.10 -11.07
CA GLY A 246 -25.78 11.29 -11.84
C GLY A 246 -25.17 12.58 -11.28
N ALA A 247 -25.75 13.72 -11.63
CA ALA A 247 -25.27 15.04 -11.19
C ALA A 247 -25.69 15.45 -9.76
N GLU A 248 -26.43 14.58 -9.05
CA GLU A 248 -26.91 14.86 -7.70
C GLU A 248 -25.72 14.85 -6.71
N PRO A 249 -25.59 15.84 -5.81
CA PRO A 249 -24.48 15.88 -4.87
C PRO A 249 -24.56 14.73 -3.86
N GLY A 250 -23.47 13.98 -3.75
CA GLY A 250 -23.32 12.90 -2.77
C GLY A 250 -22.87 13.35 -1.39
N SER A 251 -22.64 12.39 -0.51
CA SER A 251 -22.11 12.63 0.84
C SER A 251 -20.57 12.67 0.85
N PRO A 252 -19.96 13.32 1.86
CA PRO A 252 -18.60 13.00 2.28
C PRO A 252 -18.54 11.59 2.93
N LEU A 253 -17.37 11.19 3.45
CA LEU A 253 -17.24 9.98 4.26
C LEU A 253 -18.13 10.08 5.52
N ILE A 254 -19.01 9.12 5.67
CA ILE A 254 -19.88 8.91 6.83
C ILE A 254 -19.14 7.95 7.76
N ALA A 255 -18.58 8.49 8.84
CA ALA A 255 -17.91 7.70 9.88
C ALA A 255 -18.88 6.69 10.55
N PRO A 256 -18.37 5.64 11.21
CA PRO A 256 -19.19 4.77 12.05
C PRO A 256 -20.04 5.58 13.03
N LYS A 257 -21.33 5.23 13.15
CA LYS A 257 -22.36 5.96 13.93
C LYS A 257 -22.71 7.36 13.40
N GLY A 258 -22.12 7.79 12.29
CA GLY A 258 -22.46 9.04 11.60
C GLY A 258 -23.75 8.95 10.79
N SER A 259 -24.22 10.10 10.30
CA SER A 259 -25.37 10.13 9.38
C SER A 259 -25.27 11.24 8.34
N PHE A 260 -25.87 11.01 7.18
CA PHE A 260 -26.02 11.97 6.09
C PHE A 260 -27.50 12.19 5.80
N ILE A 261 -27.91 13.43 5.53
CA ILE A 261 -29.29 13.77 5.18
C ILE A 261 -29.27 14.52 3.85
N HIS A 262 -30.04 14.04 2.87
CA HIS A 262 -30.13 14.69 1.56
C HIS A 262 -31.58 14.98 1.21
N ARG A 263 -31.87 16.24 0.87
CA ARG A 263 -33.18 16.70 0.39
C ARG A 263 -33.24 16.61 -1.13
N PHE A 264 -34.29 16.01 -1.66
CA PHE A 264 -34.50 15.90 -3.09
C PHE A 264 -35.47 16.96 -3.60
N GLY A 265 -35.00 17.86 -4.45
CA GLY A 265 -35.78 18.98 -4.97
C GLY A 265 -36.52 18.72 -6.28
N LYS A 266 -36.27 17.59 -6.95
CA LYS A 266 -36.82 17.28 -8.28
C LYS A 266 -37.31 15.83 -8.31
N ALA A 267 -38.39 15.59 -9.06
CA ALA A 267 -38.86 14.25 -9.33
C ALA A 267 -37.85 13.51 -10.23
N GLY A 268 -37.70 12.21 -10.02
CA GLY A 268 -36.75 11.40 -10.77
C GLY A 268 -36.26 10.16 -10.02
N THR A 269 -35.40 9.41 -10.69
CA THR A 269 -34.77 8.21 -10.13
C THR A 269 -33.28 8.49 -9.91
N TYR A 270 -32.83 8.32 -8.68
CA TYR A 270 -31.48 8.61 -8.22
C TYR A 270 -30.81 7.32 -7.77
N SER A 271 -30.07 6.70 -8.68
CA SER A 271 -29.19 5.57 -8.36
C SER A 271 -27.94 6.06 -7.64
N TYR A 272 -27.54 5.33 -6.61
CA TYR A 272 -26.34 5.64 -5.84
C TYR A 272 -25.60 4.37 -5.41
N HIS A 273 -24.32 4.55 -5.15
CA HIS A 273 -23.43 3.51 -4.64
C HIS A 273 -22.56 4.03 -3.50
N CYS A 274 -21.84 3.12 -2.85
CA CYS A 274 -20.78 3.48 -1.91
C CYS A 274 -19.43 3.49 -2.64
N THR A 275 -18.71 4.62 -2.69
CA THR A 275 -17.40 4.71 -3.38
C THR A 275 -16.37 3.70 -2.84
N PRO A 276 -16.15 3.55 -1.52
CA PRO A 276 -15.21 2.54 -1.01
C PRO A 276 -15.73 1.10 -1.14
N HIS A 277 -17.04 0.91 -1.38
CA HIS A 277 -17.66 -0.41 -1.49
C HIS A 277 -18.64 -0.46 -2.69
N PRO A 278 -18.14 -0.47 -3.94
CA PRO A 278 -18.97 -0.25 -5.14
C PRO A 278 -20.09 -1.28 -5.38
N PHE A 279 -20.03 -2.42 -4.67
CA PHE A 279 -21.07 -3.44 -4.67
C PHE A 279 -22.32 -3.03 -3.86
N MET A 280 -22.20 -2.06 -2.95
CA MET A 280 -23.35 -1.45 -2.26
C MET A 280 -24.09 -0.53 -3.22
N LYS A 281 -25.34 -0.85 -3.54
CA LYS A 281 -26.17 -0.07 -4.48
C LYS A 281 -27.54 0.19 -3.88
N GLY A 282 -28.07 1.39 -4.12
CA GLY A 282 -29.42 1.76 -3.74
C GLY A 282 -30.03 2.74 -4.73
N VAL A 283 -31.34 2.94 -4.61
CA VAL A 283 -32.10 3.83 -5.48
C VAL A 283 -33.07 4.67 -4.64
N VAL A 284 -33.10 5.98 -4.89
CA VAL A 284 -34.17 6.86 -4.40
C VAL A 284 -35.07 7.23 -5.60
N ILE A 285 -36.36 6.95 -5.49
CA ILE A 285 -37.39 7.37 -6.44
C ILE A 285 -38.14 8.54 -5.82
N VAL A 286 -38.14 9.68 -6.50
CA VAL A 286 -38.81 10.90 -6.06
C VAL A 286 -40.01 11.15 -6.96
N LYS A 287 -41.21 11.21 -6.36
CA LYS A 287 -42.49 11.41 -7.05
C LYS A 287 -43.09 12.78 -6.77
#